data_AF-A0A1G9R2M6-F1
#
_entry.id   AF-A0A1G9R2M6-F1
#
_cell.length_a   1.000
_cell.length_b   1.000
_cell.length_c   1.000
_cell.angle_alpha   90.00
_cell.angle_beta   90.00
_cell.angle_gamma   90.00
#
_symmetry.space_group_name_H-M   'P 1'
#
loop_
_entity.id
_entity.type
_entity.pdbx_description
1 polymer ?
#
loop_
_entity_poly.entity_id
_entity_poly.type
_entity_poly.pdbx_seq_one_letter_code
_entity_poly.pdbx_strand_id
1 'polypeptide(L)'
;MDTVKQLRLTYINHGLRESNKRLKEALNGSNPNSLPITTTLSEVIFWLNVADEWHFKNRNTNGSYTKLRKKEIGGQCLLGLRHAFNSLKHEMSFIKLIRAAEGKPLFEGSDFFVEDYSKEIIWLKAKGMIDKRKKDDKLNIRNYRKYLEGKNVLKTIEEATRFLYERFTETKTEHYQNNKFTVSS
;
A
#
# COMPACT_ATOMS: atom_id res chain seq x y z
N MET A 1 20.09 1.16 -16.83
CA MET A 1 19.05 0.14 -16.57
C MET A 1 18.72 -0.52 -17.90
N ASP A 2 18.64 -1.85 -17.97
CA ASP A 2 18.30 -2.54 -19.22
C ASP A 2 16.82 -2.30 -19.62
N THR A 3 16.54 -2.37 -20.92
CA THR A 3 15.22 -2.10 -21.51
C THR A 3 14.12 -2.99 -20.92
N VAL A 4 14.44 -4.22 -20.56
CA VAL A 4 13.48 -5.19 -19.98
C VAL A 4 13.03 -4.73 -18.59
N LYS A 5 13.95 -4.30 -17.73
CA LYS A 5 13.63 -3.73 -16.42
C LYS A 5 12.77 -2.48 -16.54
N GLN A 6 13.03 -1.64 -17.54
CA GLN A 6 12.26 -0.43 -17.80
C GLN A 6 10.82 -0.73 -18.23
N LEU A 7 10.64 -1.67 -19.17
CA LEU A 7 9.32 -2.11 -19.62
C LEU A 7 8.54 -2.73 -18.46
N ARG A 8 9.20 -3.56 -17.65
CA ARG A 8 8.59 -4.17 -16.47
C ARG A 8 8.13 -3.12 -15.46
N LEU A 9 8.98 -2.13 -15.14
CA LEU A 9 8.60 -1.05 -14.22
C LEU A 9 7.42 -0.23 -14.78
N THR A 10 7.43 0.05 -16.08
CA THR A 10 6.34 0.78 -16.74
C THR A 10 5.02 0.00 -16.67
N TYR A 11 5.06 -1.31 -16.89
CA TYR A 11 3.90 -2.19 -16.77
C TYR A 11 3.37 -2.26 -15.33
N ILE A 12 4.26 -2.37 -14.34
CA ILE A 12 3.89 -2.35 -12.92
C ILE A 12 3.21 -1.02 -12.56
N ASN A 13 3.78 0.11 -12.97
CA ASN A 13 3.19 1.42 -12.68
C ASN A 13 1.84 1.62 -13.39
N HIS A 14 1.68 1.08 -14.60
CA HIS A 14 0.39 1.05 -15.28
C HIS A 14 -0.64 0.23 -14.49
N GLY A 15 -0.29 -0.98 -14.05
CA GLY A 15 -1.16 -1.84 -13.23
C GLY A 15 -1.59 -1.17 -11.92
N LEU A 16 -0.65 -0.50 -11.24
CA LEU A 16 -0.95 0.26 -10.03
C LEU A 16 -1.92 1.42 -10.30
N ARG A 17 -1.72 2.16 -11.39
CA ARG A 17 -2.61 3.28 -11.76
C ARG A 17 -4.03 2.80 -12.05
N GLU A 18 -4.18 1.77 -12.87
CA GLU A 18 -5.50 1.27 -13.26
C GLU A 18 -6.25 0.61 -12.09
N SER A 19 -5.55 -0.14 -11.23
CA SER A 19 -6.15 -0.72 -10.03
C SER A 19 -6.58 0.37 -9.03
N ASN A 20 -5.77 1.42 -8.85
CA ASN A 20 -6.14 2.53 -7.96
C ASN A 20 -7.35 3.30 -8.49
N LYS A 21 -7.47 3.46 -9.81
CA LYS A 21 -8.67 4.02 -10.45
C LYS A 21 -9.92 3.17 -10.14
N ARG A 22 -9.85 1.85 -10.33
CA ARG A 22 -10.95 0.93 -10.01
C ARG A 22 -11.35 0.97 -8.54
N LEU A 23 -10.37 1.07 -7.62
CA LEU A 23 -10.66 1.22 -6.19
C LEU A 23 -11.46 2.49 -5.90
N LYS A 24 -11.06 3.63 -6.49
CA LYS A 24 -11.80 4.90 -6.34
C LYS A 24 -13.22 4.81 -6.88
N GLU A 25 -13.40 4.17 -8.03
CA GLU A 25 -14.72 3.92 -8.62
C GLU A 25 -15.58 3.03 -7.70
N ALA A 26 -15.01 1.95 -7.17
CA ALA A 26 -15.71 1.05 -6.25
C ALA A 26 -16.14 1.74 -4.95
N LEU A 27 -15.28 2.59 -4.37
CA LEU A 27 -15.59 3.37 -3.16
C LEU A 27 -16.70 4.40 -3.39
N ASN A 28 -16.80 4.97 -4.60
CA ASN A 28 -17.85 5.94 -4.94
C ASN A 28 -19.20 5.28 -5.20
N GLY A 29 -19.20 4.08 -5.82
CA GLY A 29 -20.41 3.40 -6.29
C GLY A 29 -20.97 2.30 -5.39
N SER A 30 -20.23 1.88 -4.35
CA SER A 30 -20.61 0.71 -3.55
C SER A 30 -20.92 1.02 -2.08
N ASN A 31 -21.64 0.09 -1.44
CA ASN A 31 -21.70 0.02 0.01
C ASN A 31 -20.29 -0.27 0.58
N PRO A 32 -19.82 0.40 1.66
CA PRO A 32 -18.49 0.23 2.26
C PRO A 32 -18.02 -1.21 2.55
N ASN A 33 -18.93 -2.17 2.71
CA ASN A 33 -18.61 -3.58 2.96
C ASN A 33 -18.82 -4.49 1.73
N SER A 34 -18.78 -3.92 0.51
CA SER A 34 -19.05 -4.66 -0.72
C SER A 34 -17.86 -5.52 -1.18
N LEU A 35 -18.19 -6.61 -1.87
CA LEU A 35 -17.20 -7.44 -2.57
C LEU A 35 -16.35 -6.64 -3.58
N PRO A 36 -16.92 -5.71 -4.41
CA PRO A 36 -16.13 -4.83 -5.28
C PRO A 36 -15.00 -4.06 -4.57
N ILE A 37 -15.25 -3.51 -3.38
CA ILE A 37 -14.22 -2.79 -2.62
C ILE A 37 -13.13 -3.74 -2.18
N THR A 38 -13.49 -4.92 -1.64
CA THR A 38 -12.52 -5.92 -1.20
C THR A 38 -11.64 -6.40 -2.36
N THR A 39 -12.24 -6.68 -3.52
CA THR A 39 -11.53 -7.15 -4.73
C THR A 39 -10.60 -6.07 -5.30
N THR A 40 -11.10 -4.85 -5.47
CA THR A 40 -10.29 -3.76 -6.02
C THR A 40 -9.15 -3.35 -5.08
N LEU A 41 -9.41 -3.33 -3.76
CA LEU A 41 -8.37 -3.08 -2.77
C LEU A 41 -7.30 -4.18 -2.77
N SER A 42 -7.72 -5.44 -2.89
CA SER A 42 -6.83 -6.59 -3.04
C SER A 42 -5.89 -6.42 -4.24
N GLU A 43 -6.45 -5.99 -5.37
CA GLU A 43 -5.70 -5.72 -6.59
C GLU A 43 -4.68 -4.57 -6.40
N VAL A 44 -5.08 -3.47 -5.78
CA VAL A 44 -4.17 -2.34 -5.52
C VAL A 44 -3.01 -2.76 -4.61
N ILE A 45 -3.30 -3.49 -3.53
CA ILE A 45 -2.26 -3.96 -2.59
C ILE A 45 -1.28 -4.90 -3.28
N PHE A 46 -1.76 -5.76 -4.19
CA PHE A 46 -0.88 -6.58 -5.03
C PHE A 46 0.08 -5.71 -5.85
N TRP A 47 -0.42 -4.70 -6.57
CA TRP A 47 0.43 -3.84 -7.39
C TRP A 47 1.39 -2.97 -6.58
N LEU A 48 0.95 -2.44 -5.43
CA LEU A 48 1.82 -1.73 -4.47
C LEU A 48 2.98 -2.63 -4.01
N ASN A 49 2.69 -3.89 -3.69
CA ASN A 49 3.70 -4.85 -3.26
C ASN A 49 4.68 -5.21 -4.37
N VAL A 50 4.19 -5.42 -5.60
CA VAL A 50 5.02 -5.71 -6.77
C VAL A 50 5.94 -4.52 -7.10
N ALA A 51 5.43 -3.29 -7.00
CA ALA A 51 6.22 -2.07 -7.20
C ALA A 51 7.30 -1.88 -6.13
N ASP A 52 6.95 -2.03 -4.85
CA ASP A 52 7.88 -1.97 -3.72
C ASP A 52 9.00 -3.01 -3.87
N GLU A 53 8.68 -4.25 -4.24
CA GLU A 53 9.68 -5.30 -4.48
C GLU A 53 10.60 -4.97 -5.66
N TRP A 54 10.06 -4.38 -6.73
CA TRP A 54 10.87 -3.97 -7.87
C TRP A 54 11.87 -2.89 -7.45
N HIS A 55 11.43 -1.85 -6.73
CA HIS A 55 12.33 -0.79 -6.26
C HIS A 55 13.34 -1.34 -5.26
N PHE A 56 12.93 -2.19 -4.34
CA PHE A 56 13.85 -2.82 -3.39
C PHE A 56 14.96 -3.61 -4.10
N LYS A 57 14.63 -4.40 -5.12
CA LYS A 57 15.62 -5.22 -5.86
C LYS A 57 16.54 -4.39 -6.74
N ASN A 58 16.05 -3.31 -7.33
CA ASN A 58 16.78 -2.58 -8.39
C ASN A 58 17.35 -1.24 -7.93
N ARG A 59 16.98 -0.73 -6.75
CA ARG A 59 17.31 0.64 -6.29
C ARG A 59 17.82 0.70 -4.85
N ASN A 60 17.94 -0.41 -4.14
CA ASN A 60 18.33 -0.41 -2.73
C ASN A 60 19.85 -0.48 -2.52
N THR A 61 20.62 0.23 -3.33
CA THR A 61 22.09 0.31 -3.19
C THR A 61 22.44 0.93 -1.84
N ASN A 62 23.29 0.25 -1.05
CA ASN A 62 23.67 0.66 0.31
C ASN A 62 22.47 0.93 1.25
N GLY A 63 21.33 0.27 0.99
CA GLY A 63 20.12 0.43 1.78
C GLY A 63 19.38 1.78 1.57
N SER A 64 19.70 2.54 0.52
CA SER A 64 19.12 3.87 0.26
C SER A 64 17.59 3.84 0.23
N TYR A 65 17.01 2.94 -0.57
CA TYR A 65 15.56 2.76 -0.67
C TYR A 65 14.94 2.33 0.67
N THR A 66 15.61 1.44 1.41
CA THR A 66 15.17 1.00 2.73
C THR A 66 15.12 2.15 3.73
N LYS A 67 16.10 3.06 3.69
CA LYS A 67 16.13 4.27 4.54
C LYS A 67 14.99 5.22 4.18
N LEU A 68 14.79 5.50 2.90
CA LEU A 68 13.68 6.33 2.42
C LEU A 68 12.33 5.75 2.84
N ARG A 69 12.13 4.45 2.64
CA ARG A 69 10.91 3.74 3.01
C ARG A 69 10.58 3.86 4.51
N LYS A 70 11.58 3.91 5.38
CA LYS A 70 11.38 4.09 6.83
C LYS A 70 11.11 5.55 7.22
N LYS A 71 11.56 6.51 6.42
CA LYS A 71 11.47 7.94 6.70
C LYS A 71 10.15 8.55 6.21
N GLU A 72 9.72 8.18 5.02
CA GLU A 72 8.57 8.82 4.34
C GLU A 72 7.25 8.11 4.66
N ILE A 73 6.17 8.88 4.75
CA ILE A 73 4.83 8.40 5.13
C ILE A 73 4.35 7.28 4.19
N GLY A 74 4.43 7.48 2.88
CA GLY A 74 4.04 6.45 1.91
C GLY A 74 4.90 5.18 1.98
N GLY A 75 6.20 5.33 2.24
CA GLY A 75 7.09 4.20 2.47
C GLY A 75 6.73 3.40 3.74
N GLN A 76 6.34 4.11 4.80
CA GLN A 76 5.85 3.52 6.05
C GLN A 76 4.52 2.79 5.84
N CYS A 77 3.62 3.34 5.02
CA CYS A 77 2.40 2.66 4.59
C CYS A 77 2.75 1.33 3.88
N LEU A 78 3.71 1.32 2.95
CA LEU A 78 4.17 0.08 2.30
C LEU A 78 4.72 -0.94 3.30
N LEU A 79 5.42 -0.51 4.36
CA LEU A 79 5.90 -1.43 5.41
C LEU A 79 4.74 -2.12 6.14
N GLY A 80 3.67 -1.38 6.44
CA GLY A 80 2.47 -1.96 7.06
C GLY A 80 1.66 -2.83 6.09
N LEU A 81 1.55 -2.42 4.82
CA LEU A 81 0.78 -3.14 3.80
C LEU A 81 1.32 -4.53 3.50
N ARG A 82 2.59 -4.80 3.82
CA ARG A 82 3.19 -6.14 3.70
C ARG A 82 2.42 -7.20 4.49
N HIS A 83 1.90 -6.86 5.68
CA HIS A 83 1.07 -7.78 6.47
C HIS A 83 -0.30 -8.00 5.82
N ALA A 84 -0.94 -6.93 5.34
CA ALA A 84 -2.21 -7.02 4.62
C ALA A 84 -2.07 -7.89 3.35
N PHE A 85 -0.98 -7.71 2.59
CA PHE A 85 -0.67 -8.54 1.42
C PHE A 85 -0.46 -10.01 1.79
N ASN A 86 0.28 -10.30 2.87
CA ASN A 86 0.45 -11.69 3.32
C ASN A 86 -0.88 -12.34 3.73
N SER A 87 -1.77 -11.57 4.39
CA SER A 87 -3.11 -12.02 4.79
C SER A 87 -4.00 -12.31 3.58
N LEU A 88 -3.83 -11.53 2.50
CA LEU A 88 -4.49 -11.75 1.22
C LEU A 88 -4.00 -13.05 0.55
N LYS A 89 -2.69 -13.28 0.54
CA LYS A 89 -2.07 -14.42 -0.16
C LYS A 89 -2.40 -15.78 0.48
N HIS A 90 -2.49 -15.86 1.81
CA HIS A 90 -2.43 -17.13 2.51
C HIS A 90 -3.78 -17.65 3.02
N GLU A 91 -4.75 -16.78 3.36
CA GLU A 91 -5.98 -17.25 4.04
C GLU A 91 -7.23 -16.44 3.67
N MET A 92 -7.14 -15.50 2.72
CA MET A 92 -8.16 -14.47 2.45
C MET A 92 -8.64 -13.73 3.72
N SER A 93 -7.90 -13.82 4.82
CA SER A 93 -8.24 -13.20 6.11
C SER A 93 -8.11 -11.68 6.05
N PHE A 94 -7.53 -11.17 4.96
CA PHE A 94 -7.52 -9.76 4.57
C PHE A 94 -8.88 -9.06 4.72
N ILE A 95 -10.01 -9.72 4.39
CA ILE A 95 -11.34 -9.11 4.53
C ILE A 95 -11.65 -8.70 5.98
N LYS A 96 -11.01 -9.33 6.97
CA LYS A 96 -11.15 -9.02 8.39
C LYS A 96 -10.32 -7.80 8.82
N LEU A 97 -9.43 -7.31 7.96
CA LEU A 97 -8.56 -6.16 8.24
C LEU A 97 -9.18 -4.83 7.82
N ILE A 98 -10.36 -4.84 7.18
CA ILE A 98 -11.04 -3.64 6.71
C ILE A 98 -12.51 -3.69 7.10
N ARG A 99 -13.07 -2.55 7.51
CA ARG A 99 -14.52 -2.31 7.53
C ARG A 99 -14.77 -0.80 7.51
N ALA A 100 -16.01 -0.39 7.28
CA ALA A 100 -16.44 0.98 7.55
C ALA A 100 -16.10 1.41 8.99
N ALA A 101 -15.71 2.67 9.20
CA ALA A 101 -15.71 3.23 10.54
C ALA A 101 -17.14 3.11 11.09
N GLU A 102 -17.34 2.38 12.19
CA GLU A 102 -18.59 2.52 12.95
C GLU A 102 -18.29 3.51 14.06
N GLY A 103 -19.22 4.43 14.26
CA GLY A 103 -19.31 5.47 15.26
C GLY A 103 -18.03 6.00 15.91
N LYS A 104 -17.81 7.31 15.81
CA LYS A 104 -16.83 8.00 16.65
C LYS A 104 -17.40 8.18 18.06
N PRO A 105 -16.59 7.99 19.12
CA PRO A 105 -17.01 8.41 20.44
C PRO A 105 -17.30 9.91 20.40
N LEU A 106 -18.44 10.33 20.95
CA LEU A 106 -18.93 11.71 20.93
C LEU A 106 -17.88 12.67 21.53
N PHE A 107 -17.12 12.20 22.52
CA PHE A 107 -15.94 12.87 23.08
C PHE A 107 -14.80 11.87 23.34
N GLU A 108 -13.56 12.36 23.39
CA GLU A 108 -12.39 11.54 23.73
C GLU A 108 -12.55 10.96 25.15
N GLY A 109 -12.75 9.64 25.27
CA GLY A 109 -13.00 8.95 26.54
C GLY A 109 -14.47 8.73 26.92
N SER A 110 -15.44 9.02 26.04
CA SER A 110 -16.86 8.73 26.30
C SER A 110 -17.30 7.35 25.81
N ASP A 111 -18.21 6.71 26.55
CA ASP A 111 -18.92 5.48 26.14
C ASP A 111 -20.10 5.73 25.16
N PHE A 112 -20.36 7.00 24.83
CA PHE A 112 -21.39 7.40 23.88
C PHE A 112 -20.81 7.48 22.48
N PHE A 113 -21.36 6.70 21.55
CA PHE A 113 -20.97 6.70 20.14
C PHE A 113 -22.01 7.46 19.31
N VAL A 114 -21.55 8.32 18.41
CA VAL A 114 -22.42 8.93 17.38
C VAL A 114 -22.36 8.04 16.15
N GLU A 115 -23.48 7.87 15.44
CA GLU A 115 -23.44 7.26 14.10
C GLU A 115 -22.49 8.06 13.21
N ASP A 116 -21.35 7.45 12.87
CA ASP A 116 -20.41 8.02 11.92
C ASP A 116 -20.88 7.62 10.53
N TYR A 117 -21.59 8.53 9.86
CA TYR A 117 -22.01 8.37 8.47
C TYR A 117 -20.85 8.49 7.47
N SER A 118 -19.60 8.61 7.94
CA SER A 118 -18.46 8.54 7.04
C SER A 118 -18.42 7.15 6.40
N LYS A 119 -18.52 7.10 5.07
CA LYS A 119 -18.26 5.90 4.25
C LYS A 119 -16.78 5.48 4.30
N GLU A 120 -16.03 5.98 5.28
CA GLU A 120 -14.60 5.78 5.39
C GLU A 120 -14.31 4.36 5.85
N ILE A 121 -13.43 3.70 5.11
CA ILE A 121 -12.99 2.35 5.44
C ILE A 121 -11.68 2.48 6.20
N ILE A 122 -11.58 1.79 7.33
CA ILE A 122 -10.42 1.82 8.21
C ILE A 122 -9.73 0.47 8.29
N TRP A 123 -8.43 0.49 8.59
CA TRP A 123 -7.68 -0.71 8.94
C TRP A 123 -8.00 -1.16 10.36
N LEU A 124 -8.47 -2.39 10.52
CA LEU A 124 -8.84 -2.96 11.81
C LEU A 124 -7.65 -3.58 12.55
N LYS A 125 -7.84 -3.92 13.82
CA LYS A 125 -6.81 -4.60 14.62
C LYS A 125 -6.52 -5.98 14.05
N ALA A 126 -5.25 -6.30 13.80
CA ALA A 126 -4.81 -7.63 13.34
C ALA A 126 -4.78 -8.68 14.48
N LYS A 127 -5.83 -8.75 15.32
CA LYS A 127 -5.87 -9.67 16.47
C LYS A 127 -5.99 -11.12 15.99
N GLY A 128 -5.05 -11.98 16.38
CA GLY A 128 -5.09 -13.40 16.05
C GLY A 128 -4.65 -13.78 14.62
N MET A 129 -4.22 -12.81 13.80
CA MET A 129 -3.81 -13.03 12.41
C MET A 129 -2.30 -13.28 12.25
N ILE A 130 -1.65 -13.81 13.27
CA ILE A 130 -0.21 -14.10 13.26
C ILE A 130 0.00 -15.52 12.76
N ASP A 131 0.68 -15.69 11.63
CA ASP A 131 1.24 -16.98 11.26
C ASP A 131 2.48 -17.24 12.11
N LYS A 132 2.28 -17.99 13.20
CA LYS A 132 3.34 -18.32 14.17
C LYS A 132 4.56 -19.02 13.53
N ARG A 133 4.44 -19.50 12.29
CA ARG A 133 5.48 -20.24 11.56
C ARG A 133 6.53 -19.35 10.88
N LYS A 134 6.35 -18.03 10.79
CA LYS A 134 7.29 -17.13 10.08
C LYS A 134 7.81 -16.01 10.98
N LYS A 135 9.14 -15.95 11.17
CA LYS A 135 9.82 -14.87 11.94
C LYS A 135 9.51 -13.47 11.37
N ASP A 136 9.44 -13.34 10.06
CA ASP A 136 9.16 -12.07 9.38
C ASP A 136 7.74 -11.55 9.65
N ASP A 137 6.82 -12.44 10.04
CA ASP A 137 5.44 -12.07 10.30
C ASP A 137 5.31 -11.21 11.57
N LYS A 138 6.22 -11.38 12.54
CA LYS A 138 6.32 -10.52 13.73
C LYS A 138 6.70 -9.08 13.39
N LEU A 139 7.59 -8.88 12.41
CA LEU A 139 7.96 -7.53 11.98
C LEU A 139 6.86 -6.90 11.13
N ASN A 140 6.26 -7.66 10.22
CA ASN A 140 5.18 -7.19 9.37
C ASN A 140 3.96 -6.77 10.21
N ILE A 141 3.55 -7.57 11.20
CA ILE A 141 2.45 -7.18 12.08
C ILE A 141 2.78 -5.97 12.96
N ARG A 142 4.05 -5.83 13.40
CA ARG A 142 4.49 -4.63 14.13
C ARG A 142 4.39 -3.38 13.26
N ASN A 143 4.84 -3.48 12.00
CA ASN A 143 4.71 -2.39 11.03
C ASN A 143 3.25 -2.09 10.72
N TYR A 144 2.41 -3.11 10.57
CA TYR A 144 0.96 -2.95 10.38
C TYR A 144 0.33 -2.15 11.52
N ARG A 145 0.54 -2.58 12.77
CA ARG A 145 0.03 -1.89 13.96
C ARG A 145 0.50 -0.44 14.04
N LYS A 146 1.76 -0.18 13.69
CA LYS A 146 2.35 1.16 13.76
C LYS A 146 1.86 2.07 12.64
N TYR A 147 1.71 1.55 11.43
CA TYR A 147 1.58 2.37 10.22
C TYR A 147 0.22 2.32 9.56
N LEU A 148 -0.62 1.32 9.86
CA LEU A 148 -1.93 1.14 9.24
C LEU A 148 -3.09 1.07 10.24
N GLU A 149 -2.97 0.31 11.33
CA GLU A 149 -4.09 0.06 12.26
C GLU A 149 -4.77 1.38 12.71
N GLY A 150 -6.10 1.40 12.61
CA GLY A 150 -6.96 2.55 12.91
C GLY A 150 -6.96 3.66 11.85
N LYS A 151 -6.14 3.57 10.81
CA LYS A 151 -6.06 4.60 9.76
C LYS A 151 -7.03 4.33 8.62
N ASN A 152 -7.41 5.40 7.93
CA ASN A 152 -8.21 5.35 6.72
C ASN A 152 -7.46 4.59 5.59
N VAL A 153 -8.12 3.57 5.03
CA VAL A 153 -7.59 2.70 3.98
C VAL A 153 -7.23 3.50 2.75
N LEU A 154 -8.16 4.29 2.20
CA LEU A 154 -7.93 5.06 0.98
C LEU A 154 -6.72 6.00 1.14
N LYS A 155 -6.64 6.75 2.24
CA LYS A 155 -5.52 7.64 2.52
C LYS A 155 -4.19 6.90 2.55
N THR A 156 -4.12 5.74 3.21
CA THR A 156 -2.87 4.96 3.26
C THR A 156 -2.45 4.40 1.88
N ILE A 157 -3.43 4.04 1.04
CA ILE A 157 -3.19 3.59 -0.33
C ILE A 157 -2.69 4.75 -1.20
N GLU A 158 -3.28 5.94 -1.08
CA GLU A 158 -2.86 7.13 -1.80
C GLU A 158 -1.44 7.56 -1.42
N GLU A 159 -1.12 7.55 -0.12
CA GLU A 159 0.24 7.83 0.38
C GLU A 159 1.27 6.84 -0.19
N ALA A 160 0.97 5.55 -0.15
CA ALA A 160 1.85 4.51 -0.70
C ALA A 160 2.00 4.62 -2.22
N THR A 161 0.91 4.93 -2.94
CA THR A 161 0.90 5.12 -4.39
C THR A 161 1.74 6.32 -4.79
N ARG A 162 1.58 7.47 -4.10
CA ARG A 162 2.36 8.68 -4.35
C ARG A 162 3.85 8.42 -4.17
N PHE A 163 4.23 7.78 -3.07
CA PHE A 163 5.63 7.41 -2.81
C PHE A 163 6.22 6.58 -3.96
N LEU A 164 5.52 5.56 -4.44
CA LEU A 164 6.01 4.73 -5.55
C LEU A 164 6.03 5.49 -6.88
N TYR A 165 5.08 6.37 -7.11
CA TYR A 165 5.02 7.19 -8.31
C TYR A 165 6.20 8.17 -8.42
N GLU A 166 6.60 8.78 -7.30
CA GLU A 166 7.80 9.63 -7.23
C GLU A 166 9.05 8.82 -7.59
N ARG A 167 9.23 7.64 -6.99
CA ARG A 167 10.39 6.76 -7.27
C ARG A 167 10.39 6.24 -8.71
N PHE A 168 9.20 5.97 -9.28
CA PHE A 168 9.04 5.65 -10.69
C PHE A 168 9.52 6.79 -11.58
N THR A 169 9.09 8.01 -11.28
CA THR A 169 9.45 9.21 -12.04
C THR A 169 10.96 9.50 -11.96
N GLU A 170 11.55 9.42 -10.78
CA GLU A 170 13.01 9.51 -10.58
C GLU A 170 13.75 8.49 -11.44
N THR A 171 13.29 7.23 -11.43
CA THR A 171 13.92 6.16 -12.21
C THR A 171 13.85 6.44 -13.72
N LYS A 172 12.73 6.98 -14.21
CA LYS A 172 12.60 7.38 -15.62
C LYS A 172 13.51 8.56 -15.98
N THR A 173 13.57 9.57 -15.11
CA THR A 173 14.39 10.77 -15.33
C THR A 173 15.88 10.42 -15.38
N GLU A 174 16.38 9.65 -14.42
CA GLU A 174 17.78 9.19 -14.40
C GLU A 174 18.13 8.39 -15.65
N HIS A 175 17.24 7.51 -16.09
CA HIS A 175 17.47 6.74 -17.31
C HIS A 175 17.56 7.64 -18.55
N TYR A 176 16.65 8.61 -18.68
CA TYR A 176 16.67 9.56 -19.79
C TYR A 176 17.93 10.43 -19.81
N GLN A 177 18.36 10.92 -18.64
CA GLN A 177 19.61 11.68 -18.51
C GLN A 177 20.81 10.84 -18.93
N ASN A 178 20.94 9.62 -18.40
CA ASN A 178 22.05 8.72 -18.73
C ASN A 178 22.11 8.40 -20.24
N ASN A 179 20.97 8.23 -20.90
CA ASN A 179 20.93 7.95 -22.34
C ASN A 179 21.25 9.18 -23.21
N LYS A 180 20.92 10.40 -22.75
CA LYS A 180 21.27 11.64 -23.47
C LYS A 180 22.77 11.85 -23.57
N PHE A 181 23.50 11.59 -22.48
CA PHE A 181 24.95 11.80 -22.45
C PHE A 181 25.74 10.72 -23.20
N THR A 182 25.18 9.53 -23.43
CA THR A 182 25.82 8.47 -24.23
C THR A 182 25.70 8.64 -25.75
N VAL A 183 24.82 9.49 -26.25
CA VAL A 183 24.63 9.71 -27.71
C VAL A 183 25.40 10.96 -28.20
N SER A 184 25.93 11.77 -27.28
CA SER A 184 26.71 12.98 -27.58
C SER A 184 28.22 12.80 -27.39
N SER A 185 28.70 11.55 -27.35
CA SER A 185 30.13 11.19 -27.20
C SER A 185 30.69 10.63 -28.51
#